data_AF-A0A8C7FRN7-F1
#
_entry.id   AF-A0A8C7FRN7-F1
#
_cell.length_a   1.000
_cell.length_b   1.000
_cell.length_c   1.000
_cell.angle_alpha   90.00
_cell.angle_beta   90.00
_cell.angle_gamma   90.00
#
_symmetry.space_group_name_H-M   'P 1'
#
loop_
_entity.id
_entity.type
_entity.pdbx_description
1 polymer ?
#
loop_
_entity_poly.entity_id
_entity_poly.type
_entity_poly.pdbx_seq_one_letter_code
_entity_poly.pdbx_strand_id
1 'polypeptide(L)'
;MENQTHAKKASAPSVSQINAEYVTQLSNRYWAPHAKNKLPFDPKVLEDVYEREILKSKFAIRKIMLLEFSQYLENYLWVNYNPEVSSNAYLMSICCIVNEKFRENVPAWEVFKKEPSHFPYFFKCVMQAVLAGEEAGLTLKEQTVLLVFLDHCFNSLEVDLIREQVQQLISLPMWMCILPSRLQHELKKVPKLQKFWNLIKKNFDKLEGKASEQAKMERTFLSALIKKFLGVLVSISPALVQHGAGRLPPGGELPPVQSHAEREGGSPLLPVTGHAEVLHRL
;
A
#
# COMPACT_ATOMS: atom_id res chain seq x y z
N MET A 1 -38.88 -8.21 27.83
CA MET A 1 -38.08 -7.00 27.55
C MET A 1 -36.86 -7.45 26.75
N GLU A 2 -36.94 -7.42 25.42
CA GLU A 2 -35.81 -7.70 24.55
C GLU A 2 -35.29 -6.39 23.97
N ASN A 3 -34.04 -6.08 24.25
CA ASN A 3 -33.38 -4.84 23.83
C ASN A 3 -32.59 -5.14 22.55
N GLN A 4 -33.19 -4.91 21.38
CA GLN A 4 -32.50 -5.00 20.10
C GLN A 4 -31.69 -3.72 19.86
N THR A 5 -30.38 -3.82 20.02
CA THR A 5 -29.42 -2.79 19.60
C THR A 5 -29.35 -2.75 18.07
N HIS A 6 -30.09 -1.84 17.45
CA HIS A 6 -29.95 -1.52 16.02
C HIS A 6 -28.57 -0.90 15.75
N ALA A 7 -27.71 -1.65 15.06
CA ALA A 7 -26.56 -1.09 14.37
C ALA A 7 -27.05 -0.12 13.28
N LYS A 8 -26.82 1.19 13.46
CA LYS A 8 -27.15 2.22 12.46
C LYS A 8 -26.31 2.00 11.21
N LYS A 9 -26.91 1.43 10.15
CA LYS A 9 -26.40 1.55 8.77
C LYS A 9 -26.34 3.04 8.41
N ALA A 10 -25.18 3.53 8.02
CA ALA A 10 -25.03 4.88 7.50
C ALA A 10 -25.91 5.06 6.25
N SER A 11 -26.93 5.91 6.34
CA SER A 11 -27.82 6.23 5.21
C SER A 11 -27.03 6.94 4.11
N ALA A 12 -27.22 6.52 2.85
CA ALA A 12 -26.63 7.20 1.70
C ALA A 12 -27.07 8.69 1.67
N PRO A 13 -26.14 9.63 1.46
CA PRO A 13 -26.46 11.06 1.47
C PRO A 13 -27.34 11.48 0.28
N SER A 14 -28.14 12.53 0.47
CA SER A 14 -28.96 13.09 -0.62
C SER A 14 -28.08 13.78 -1.67
N VAL A 15 -28.58 13.87 -2.91
CA VAL A 15 -27.92 14.60 -4.00
C VAL A 15 -27.61 16.05 -3.61
N SER A 16 -28.48 16.69 -2.83
CA SER A 16 -28.24 18.05 -2.31
C SER A 16 -27.08 18.11 -1.32
N GLN A 17 -26.91 17.11 -0.45
CA GLN A 17 -25.78 17.04 0.48
C GLN A 17 -24.46 16.76 -0.24
N ILE A 18 -24.50 16.00 -1.35
CA ILE A 18 -23.32 15.76 -2.19
C ILE A 18 -22.92 17.05 -2.92
N ASN A 19 -23.89 17.75 -3.53
CA ASN A 19 -23.62 19.00 -4.26
C ASN A 19 -23.15 20.15 -3.35
N ALA A 20 -23.56 20.14 -2.08
CA ALA A 20 -23.07 21.10 -1.08
C ALA A 20 -21.63 20.84 -0.64
N GLU A 21 -21.08 19.64 -0.90
CA GLU A 21 -19.74 19.29 -0.50
C GLU A 21 -18.70 20.10 -1.27
N TYR A 22 -17.69 20.60 -0.56
CA TYR A 22 -16.58 21.35 -1.13
C TYR A 22 -15.90 20.60 -2.28
N VAL A 23 -15.66 19.29 -2.12
CA VAL A 23 -15.06 18.42 -3.15
C VAL A 23 -15.86 18.43 -4.45
N THR A 24 -17.19 18.35 -4.38
CA THR A 24 -18.06 18.32 -5.56
C THR A 24 -18.10 19.67 -6.28
N GLN A 25 -18.06 20.77 -5.54
CA GLN A 25 -17.94 22.10 -6.14
C GLN A 25 -16.60 22.30 -6.83
N LEU A 26 -15.53 21.83 -6.20
CA LEU A 26 -14.16 21.91 -6.71
C LEU A 26 -14.00 21.04 -7.97
N SER A 27 -14.53 19.81 -7.96
CA SER A 27 -14.48 18.93 -9.11
C SER A 27 -15.15 19.55 -10.33
N ASN A 28 -16.33 20.17 -10.16
CA ASN A 28 -17.05 20.83 -11.24
C ASN A 28 -16.29 22.01 -11.87
N ARG A 29 -15.35 22.62 -11.15
CA ARG A 29 -14.52 23.71 -11.68
C ARG A 29 -13.28 23.22 -12.42
N TYR A 30 -12.73 22.07 -12.04
CA TYR A 30 -11.38 21.68 -12.47
C TYR A 30 -11.31 20.37 -13.27
N TRP A 31 -12.03 19.31 -12.89
CA TRP A 31 -11.79 17.98 -13.48
C TRP A 31 -13.04 17.15 -13.81
N ALA A 32 -14.19 17.42 -13.20
CA ALA A 32 -15.40 16.60 -13.35
C ALA A 32 -15.75 16.37 -14.83
N PRO A 33 -16.11 15.14 -15.22
CA PRO A 33 -16.24 14.76 -16.64
C PRO A 33 -17.28 15.58 -17.40
N HIS A 34 -18.37 16.00 -16.73
CA HIS A 34 -19.48 16.73 -17.34
C HIS A 34 -19.30 18.26 -17.35
N ALA A 35 -18.23 18.78 -16.74
CA ALA A 35 -17.96 20.21 -16.72
C ALA A 35 -17.43 20.69 -18.08
N LYS A 36 -18.12 21.68 -18.69
CA LYS A 36 -17.77 22.20 -20.03
C LYS A 36 -16.57 23.15 -20.04
N ASN A 37 -16.47 24.02 -19.03
CA ASN A 37 -15.43 25.06 -18.95
C ASN A 37 -14.59 24.83 -17.70
N LYS A 38 -13.64 23.88 -17.77
CA LYS A 38 -12.73 23.57 -16.67
C LYS A 38 -11.59 24.58 -16.60
N LEU A 39 -11.21 24.97 -15.40
CA LEU A 39 -10.01 25.76 -15.15
C LEU A 39 -8.75 24.91 -15.43
N PRO A 40 -7.61 25.54 -15.77
CA PRO A 40 -6.35 24.83 -15.92
C PRO A 40 -5.89 24.19 -14.61
N PHE A 41 -4.93 23.27 -14.71
CA PHE A 41 -4.30 22.67 -13.55
C PHE A 41 -3.72 23.74 -12.62
N ASP A 42 -3.97 23.57 -11.32
CA ASP A 42 -3.48 24.45 -10.27
C ASP A 42 -2.91 23.57 -9.14
N PRO A 43 -1.58 23.58 -8.91
CA PRO A 43 -0.95 22.81 -7.85
C PRO A 43 -1.56 23.07 -6.47
N LYS A 44 -2.06 24.30 -6.22
CA LYS A 44 -2.66 24.64 -4.93
C LYS A 44 -3.94 23.87 -4.67
N VAL A 45 -4.70 23.52 -5.71
CA VAL A 45 -5.92 22.72 -5.60
C VAL A 45 -5.58 21.31 -5.12
N LEU A 46 -4.49 20.72 -5.62
CA LEU A 46 -3.99 19.44 -5.13
C LEU A 46 -3.62 19.51 -3.64
N GLU A 47 -2.82 20.50 -3.25
CA GLU A 47 -2.38 20.67 -1.87
C GLU A 47 -3.59 20.91 -0.93
N ASP A 48 -4.53 21.78 -1.32
CA ASP A 48 -5.75 22.04 -0.53
C ASP A 48 -6.63 20.79 -0.40
N VAL A 49 -6.78 19.98 -1.46
CA VAL A 49 -7.51 18.70 -1.38
C VAL A 49 -6.81 17.75 -0.40
N TYR A 50 -5.49 17.62 -0.51
CA TYR A 50 -4.73 16.75 0.36
C TYR A 50 -4.82 17.17 1.83
N GLU A 51 -4.51 18.43 2.13
CA GLU A 51 -4.48 18.94 3.51
C GLU A 51 -5.88 19.00 4.14
N ARG A 52 -6.87 19.54 3.43
CA ARG A 52 -8.19 19.86 4.02
C ARG A 52 -9.16 18.70 3.93
N GLU A 53 -9.15 17.97 2.83
CA GLU A 53 -10.16 16.94 2.56
C GLU A 53 -9.66 15.54 2.94
N ILE A 54 -8.37 15.26 2.82
CA ILE A 54 -7.78 13.96 3.17
C ILE A 54 -7.20 13.98 4.58
N LEU A 55 -6.21 14.84 4.88
CA LEU A 55 -5.51 14.85 6.16
C LEU A 55 -6.39 15.34 7.32
N LYS A 56 -6.98 16.53 7.20
CA LYS A 56 -7.80 17.12 8.28
C LYS A 56 -9.04 16.28 8.59
N SER A 57 -9.59 15.56 7.61
CA SER A 57 -10.70 14.61 7.80
C SER A 57 -10.25 13.27 8.37
N LYS A 58 -8.95 13.05 8.56
CA LYS A 58 -8.33 11.78 8.98
C LYS A 58 -8.66 10.62 8.04
N PHE A 59 -8.55 10.87 6.73
CA PHE A 59 -8.84 9.90 5.67
C PHE A 59 -10.30 9.42 5.74
N ALA A 60 -11.24 10.35 5.94
CA ALA A 60 -12.65 10.01 6.00
C ALA A 60 -13.10 9.34 4.68
N ILE A 61 -13.61 8.13 4.78
CA ILE A 61 -13.92 7.30 3.60
C ILE A 61 -14.84 8.00 2.61
N ARG A 62 -15.84 8.73 3.12
CA ARG A 62 -16.79 9.49 2.31
C ARG A 62 -16.11 10.57 1.44
N LYS A 63 -15.04 11.22 1.93
CA LYS A 63 -14.29 12.23 1.17
C LYS A 63 -13.52 11.58 0.02
N ILE A 64 -12.85 10.47 0.31
CA ILE A 64 -12.08 9.71 -0.67
C ILE A 64 -13.00 9.13 -1.75
N MET A 65 -14.14 8.56 -1.36
CA MET A 65 -15.21 8.11 -2.28
C MET A 65 -15.66 9.21 -3.23
N LEU A 66 -15.90 10.43 -2.73
CA LEU A 66 -16.33 11.55 -3.58
C LEU A 66 -15.23 11.99 -4.56
N LEU A 67 -13.96 11.97 -4.14
CA LEU A 67 -12.83 12.24 -5.03
C LEU A 67 -12.72 11.18 -6.13
N GLU A 68 -12.81 9.89 -5.78
CA GLU A 68 -12.80 8.77 -6.73
C GLU A 68 -13.96 8.88 -7.73
N PHE A 69 -15.19 9.05 -7.23
CA PHE A 69 -16.40 9.15 -8.05
C PHE A 69 -16.36 10.34 -9.02
N SER A 70 -15.69 11.43 -8.61
CA SER A 70 -15.51 12.61 -9.45
C SER A 70 -14.42 12.46 -10.52
N GLN A 71 -13.76 11.30 -10.61
CA GLN A 71 -12.64 10.97 -11.50
C GLN A 71 -11.40 11.86 -11.25
N TYR A 72 -11.08 12.07 -9.97
CA TYR A 72 -9.94 12.90 -9.58
C TYR A 72 -8.60 12.36 -10.08
N LEU A 73 -8.42 11.04 -10.07
CA LEU A 73 -7.20 10.40 -10.55
C LEU A 73 -7.01 10.56 -12.06
N GLU A 74 -8.06 10.26 -12.82
CA GLU A 74 -8.05 10.19 -14.28
C GLU A 74 -8.00 11.57 -14.94
N ASN A 75 -8.72 12.55 -14.37
CA ASN A 75 -8.92 13.84 -15.00
C ASN A 75 -8.12 14.98 -14.36
N TYR A 76 -7.47 14.76 -13.22
CA TYR A 76 -6.69 15.80 -12.55
C TYR A 76 -5.30 15.36 -12.10
N LEU A 77 -5.17 14.23 -11.40
CA LEU A 77 -3.89 13.82 -10.85
C LEU A 77 -2.95 13.31 -11.95
N TRP A 78 -3.29 12.18 -12.58
CA TRP A 78 -2.32 11.47 -13.41
C TRP A 78 -1.97 12.23 -14.69
N VAL A 79 -2.94 12.91 -15.30
CA VAL A 79 -2.74 13.72 -16.52
C VAL A 79 -1.82 14.92 -16.30
N ASN A 80 -1.63 15.37 -15.06
CA ASN A 80 -0.75 16.50 -14.71
C ASN A 80 0.48 16.06 -13.90
N TYR A 81 0.64 14.76 -13.63
CA TYR A 81 1.76 14.25 -12.85
C TYR A 81 3.02 14.16 -13.72
N ASN A 82 4.15 14.61 -13.17
CA ASN A 82 5.48 14.40 -13.72
C ASN A 82 6.52 14.46 -12.57
N PRO A 83 7.78 14.04 -12.81
CA PRO A 83 8.80 14.05 -11.78
C PRO A 83 9.10 15.41 -11.14
N GLU A 84 8.91 16.52 -11.85
CA GLU A 84 9.24 17.87 -11.36
C GLU A 84 8.21 18.40 -10.36
N VAL A 85 6.95 17.96 -10.49
CA VAL A 85 5.85 18.38 -9.61
C VAL A 85 5.55 17.38 -8.49
N SER A 86 6.29 16.27 -8.43
CA SER A 86 6.02 15.20 -7.47
C SER A 86 6.19 15.69 -6.02
N SER A 87 5.16 15.52 -5.20
CA SER A 87 5.12 15.91 -3.78
C SER A 87 4.44 14.84 -2.93
N ASN A 88 4.55 14.92 -1.60
CA ASN A 88 3.81 14.03 -0.71
C ASN A 88 2.30 14.10 -0.97
N ALA A 89 1.74 15.29 -1.24
CA ALA A 89 0.33 15.44 -1.58
C ALA A 89 -0.04 14.69 -2.85
N TYR A 90 0.81 14.73 -3.88
CA TYR A 90 0.63 13.95 -5.10
C TYR A 90 0.65 12.45 -4.83
N LEU A 91 1.70 11.97 -4.16
CA LEU A 91 1.88 10.55 -3.87
C LEU A 91 0.70 10.00 -3.07
N MET A 92 0.33 10.71 -2.01
CA MET A 92 -0.73 10.31 -1.09
C MET A 92 -2.10 10.38 -1.74
N SER A 93 -2.39 11.42 -2.53
CA SER A 93 -3.66 11.54 -3.24
C SER A 93 -3.82 10.40 -4.24
N ILE A 94 -2.80 10.10 -5.05
CA ILE A 94 -2.85 8.98 -6.01
C ILE A 94 -3.06 7.65 -5.26
N CYS A 95 -2.27 7.38 -4.21
CA CYS A 95 -2.39 6.15 -3.44
C CYS A 95 -3.77 6.00 -2.78
N CYS A 96 -4.34 7.09 -2.24
CA CYS A 96 -5.69 7.06 -1.64
C CYS A 96 -6.75 6.65 -2.67
N ILE A 97 -6.70 7.23 -3.87
CA ILE A 97 -7.71 6.95 -4.90
C ILE A 97 -7.53 5.54 -5.47
N VAL A 98 -6.29 5.07 -5.68
CA VAL A 98 -6.03 3.69 -6.10
C VAL A 98 -6.57 2.70 -5.07
N ASN A 99 -6.25 2.89 -3.78
CA ASN A 99 -6.75 2.03 -2.70
C ASN A 99 -8.28 2.03 -2.64
N GLU A 100 -8.91 3.18 -2.85
CA GLU A 100 -10.36 3.30 -2.89
C GLU A 100 -10.97 2.54 -4.07
N LYS A 101 -10.34 2.59 -5.25
CA LYS A 101 -10.77 1.80 -6.41
C LYS A 101 -10.74 0.30 -6.12
N PHE A 102 -9.70 -0.18 -5.44
CA PHE A 102 -9.66 -1.57 -4.98
C PHE A 102 -10.75 -1.87 -3.94
N ARG A 103 -11.02 -0.95 -3.01
CA ARG A 103 -12.08 -1.11 -2.00
C ARG A 103 -13.47 -1.25 -2.64
N GLU A 104 -13.72 -0.53 -3.73
CA GLU A 104 -14.97 -0.58 -4.50
C GLU A 104 -14.97 -1.63 -5.63
N ASN A 105 -13.89 -2.42 -5.77
CA ASN A 105 -13.71 -3.43 -6.82
C ASN A 105 -13.88 -2.87 -8.26
N VAL A 106 -13.34 -1.68 -8.51
CA VAL A 106 -13.32 -1.07 -9.87
C VAL A 106 -11.90 -1.07 -10.44
N PRO A 107 -11.73 -1.03 -11.78
CA PRO A 107 -10.40 -1.04 -12.40
C PRO A 107 -9.50 0.11 -11.93
N ALA A 108 -8.39 -0.23 -11.27
CA ALA A 108 -7.48 0.75 -10.68
C ALA A 108 -6.34 1.21 -11.61
N TRP A 109 -5.98 0.37 -12.59
CA TRP A 109 -4.73 0.54 -13.33
C TRP A 109 -4.86 1.18 -14.72
N GLU A 110 -6.09 1.36 -15.22
CA GLU A 110 -6.34 1.82 -16.60
C GLU A 110 -5.68 3.16 -16.93
N VAL A 111 -5.72 4.10 -15.98
CA VAL A 111 -5.15 5.44 -16.15
C VAL A 111 -3.62 5.40 -16.35
N PHE A 112 -2.93 4.53 -15.61
CA PHE A 112 -1.49 4.37 -15.69
C PHE A 112 -1.08 3.60 -16.95
N LYS A 113 -1.89 2.63 -17.38
CA LYS A 113 -1.65 1.93 -18.66
C LYS A 113 -1.78 2.86 -19.86
N LYS A 114 -2.69 3.84 -19.80
CA LYS A 114 -2.89 4.82 -20.86
C LYS A 114 -1.70 5.79 -21.00
N GLU A 115 -1.09 6.18 -19.89
CA GLU A 115 0.10 7.03 -19.86
C GLU A 115 1.13 6.47 -18.86
N PRO A 116 1.98 5.51 -19.28
CA PRO A 116 2.84 4.75 -18.37
C PRO A 116 4.17 5.45 -18.02
N SER A 117 4.55 6.49 -18.77
CA SER A 117 5.92 7.05 -18.78
C SER A 117 6.43 7.49 -17.41
N HIS A 118 5.55 8.01 -16.55
CA HIS A 118 5.91 8.51 -15.22
C HIS A 118 5.71 7.50 -14.08
N PHE A 119 5.11 6.33 -14.35
CA PHE A 119 4.82 5.33 -13.32
C PHE A 119 6.08 4.77 -12.63
N PRO A 120 7.19 4.45 -13.33
CA PRO A 120 8.41 3.98 -12.68
C PRO A 120 8.97 4.98 -11.65
N TYR A 121 8.94 6.28 -11.98
CA TYR A 121 9.38 7.33 -11.05
C TYR A 121 8.43 7.45 -9.86
N PHE A 122 7.13 7.48 -10.11
CA PHE A 122 6.11 7.50 -9.07
C PHE A 122 6.27 6.33 -8.08
N PHE A 123 6.38 5.10 -8.60
CA PHE A 123 6.55 3.89 -7.79
C PHE A 123 7.82 3.95 -6.93
N LYS A 124 8.93 4.42 -7.50
CA LYS A 124 10.17 4.68 -6.76
C LYS A 124 9.96 5.67 -5.62
N CYS A 125 9.27 6.79 -5.87
CA CYS A 125 8.97 7.77 -4.83
C CYS A 125 8.10 7.18 -3.71
N VAL A 126 7.10 6.35 -4.04
CA VAL A 126 6.29 5.63 -3.05
C VAL A 126 7.16 4.70 -2.20
N MET A 127 8.06 3.92 -2.81
CA MET A 127 8.99 3.06 -2.06
C MET A 127 9.87 3.87 -1.09
N GLN A 128 10.41 4.99 -1.54
CA GLN A 128 11.25 5.87 -0.72
C GLN A 128 10.45 6.48 0.43
N ALA A 129 9.25 6.98 0.15
CA ALA A 129 8.33 7.53 1.15
C ALA A 129 7.95 6.48 2.22
N VAL A 130 7.67 5.25 1.81
CA VAL A 130 7.37 4.12 2.71
C VAL A 130 8.54 3.81 3.62
N LEU A 131 9.78 3.86 3.15
CA LEU A 131 10.94 3.61 4.00
C LEU A 131 11.24 4.80 4.93
N ALA A 132 11.25 6.02 4.41
CA ALA A 132 11.54 7.23 5.19
C ALA A 132 10.49 7.49 6.29
N GLY A 133 9.20 7.32 6.01
CA GLY A 133 8.12 7.51 6.99
C GLY A 133 8.14 8.88 7.64
N GLU A 134 8.36 8.92 8.97
CA GLU A 134 8.38 10.16 9.74
C GLU A 134 9.46 11.14 9.26
N GLU A 135 10.61 10.65 8.79
CA GLU A 135 11.67 11.49 8.21
C GLU A 135 11.21 12.22 6.94
N ALA A 136 10.24 11.65 6.22
CA ALA A 136 9.60 12.29 5.07
C ALA A 136 8.37 13.12 5.47
N GLY A 137 8.13 13.34 6.77
CA GLY A 137 6.98 14.07 7.29
C GLY A 137 5.65 13.29 7.23
N LEU A 138 5.70 11.97 7.10
CA LEU A 138 4.50 11.13 6.94
C LEU A 138 4.07 10.50 8.27
N THR A 139 2.82 10.73 8.65
CA THR A 139 2.18 10.06 9.79
C THR A 139 2.08 8.55 9.58
N LEU A 140 1.89 7.81 10.67
CA LEU A 140 1.67 6.35 10.60
C LEU A 140 0.46 5.98 9.72
N LYS A 141 -0.57 6.84 9.69
CA LYS A 141 -1.75 6.64 8.83
C LYS A 141 -1.40 6.79 7.36
N GLU A 142 -0.62 7.80 6.99
CA GLU A 142 -0.10 7.97 5.62
C GLU A 142 0.76 6.78 5.21
N GLN A 143 1.68 6.36 6.07
CA GLN A 143 2.52 5.18 5.84
C GLN A 143 1.67 3.91 5.61
N THR A 144 0.58 3.76 6.33
CA THR A 144 -0.37 2.64 6.13
C THR A 144 -1.04 2.70 4.75
N VAL A 145 -1.43 3.88 4.28
CA VAL A 145 -2.03 4.04 2.94
C VAL A 145 -1.03 3.65 1.85
N LEU A 146 0.24 4.05 1.98
CA LEU A 146 1.28 3.66 1.04
C LEU A 146 1.55 2.14 1.07
N LEU A 147 1.50 1.51 2.25
CA LEU A 147 1.62 0.05 2.38
C LEU A 147 0.46 -0.69 1.70
N VAL A 148 -0.78 -0.21 1.85
CA VAL A 148 -1.94 -0.79 1.16
C VAL A 148 -1.81 -0.62 -0.36
N PHE A 149 -1.32 0.52 -0.83
CA PHE A 149 -1.04 0.71 -2.25
C PHE A 149 0.01 -0.30 -2.76
N LEU A 150 1.09 -0.50 -2.01
CA LEU A 150 2.11 -1.49 -2.38
C LEU A 150 1.56 -2.91 -2.36
N ASP A 151 0.70 -3.27 -1.38
CA ASP A 151 0.00 -4.56 -1.35
C ASP A 151 -0.79 -4.78 -2.65
N HIS A 152 -1.55 -3.78 -3.09
CA HIS A 152 -2.24 -3.84 -4.38
C HIS A 152 -1.28 -4.02 -5.57
N CYS A 153 -0.11 -3.38 -5.57
CA CYS A 153 0.91 -3.60 -6.60
C CYS A 153 1.45 -5.04 -6.58
N PHE A 154 1.76 -5.59 -5.40
CA PHE A 154 2.21 -6.99 -5.27
C PHE A 154 1.13 -8.00 -5.67
N ASN A 155 -0.15 -7.64 -5.53
CA ASN A 155 -1.30 -8.46 -5.91
C ASN A 155 -1.75 -8.27 -7.37
N SER A 156 -1.15 -7.35 -8.13
CA SER A 156 -1.54 -7.02 -9.51
C SER A 156 -0.44 -7.35 -10.52
N LEU A 157 0.29 -8.44 -10.31
CA LEU A 157 1.41 -8.80 -11.17
C LEU A 157 0.96 -9.11 -12.59
N GLU A 158 -0.28 -9.50 -12.83
CA GLU A 158 -0.85 -9.69 -14.17
C GLU A 158 -0.81 -8.44 -15.05
N VAL A 159 -0.68 -7.26 -14.45
CA VAL A 159 -0.53 -5.99 -15.17
C VAL A 159 0.95 -5.73 -15.44
N ASP A 160 1.37 -5.79 -16.71
CA ASP A 160 2.79 -5.72 -17.08
C ASP A 160 3.51 -4.47 -16.56
N LEU A 161 2.85 -3.29 -16.62
CA LEU A 161 3.39 -2.05 -16.05
C LEU A 161 3.76 -2.19 -14.56
N ILE A 162 2.92 -2.88 -13.78
CA ILE A 162 3.13 -3.12 -12.35
C ILE A 162 4.20 -4.19 -12.14
N ARG A 163 4.09 -5.30 -12.89
CA ARG A 163 5.03 -6.42 -12.88
C ARG A 163 6.46 -5.95 -13.08
N GLU A 164 6.69 -5.06 -14.04
CA GLU A 164 8.01 -4.54 -14.37
C GLU A 164 8.69 -3.81 -13.21
N GLN A 165 7.92 -3.14 -12.36
CA GLN A 165 8.44 -2.47 -11.18
C GLN A 165 8.63 -3.46 -10.03
N VAL A 166 7.62 -4.29 -9.76
CA VAL A 166 7.60 -5.20 -8.62
C VAL A 166 8.61 -6.35 -8.76
N GLN A 167 8.82 -6.89 -9.96
CA GLN A 167 9.74 -8.00 -10.20
C GLN A 167 11.17 -7.70 -9.71
N GLN A 168 11.59 -6.43 -9.74
CA GLN A 168 12.92 -6.00 -9.31
C GLN A 168 13.10 -6.14 -7.79
N LEU A 169 11.99 -6.18 -7.04
CA LEU A 169 11.95 -6.28 -5.59
C LEU A 169 11.89 -7.73 -5.08
N ILE A 170 11.40 -8.65 -5.90
CA ILE A 170 11.10 -10.05 -5.52
C ILE A 170 11.90 -11.12 -6.27
N SER A 171 12.72 -10.70 -7.23
CA SER A 171 13.58 -11.61 -7.98
C SER A 171 14.79 -12.06 -7.16
N LEU A 172 15.49 -13.10 -7.64
CA LEU A 172 16.71 -13.64 -7.01
C LEU A 172 17.73 -12.58 -6.52
N PRO A 173 17.97 -11.44 -7.22
CA PRO A 173 18.86 -10.39 -6.72
C PRO A 173 18.51 -9.84 -5.32
N MET A 174 17.27 -9.97 -4.84
CA MET A 174 16.89 -9.55 -3.49
C MET A 174 17.66 -10.31 -2.40
N TRP A 175 18.16 -11.52 -2.70
CA TRP A 175 18.91 -12.36 -1.75
C TRP A 175 20.23 -11.72 -1.28
N MET A 176 20.64 -10.58 -1.84
CA MET A 176 21.79 -9.81 -1.36
C MET A 176 21.63 -9.36 0.10
N CYS A 177 20.39 -9.26 0.60
CA CYS A 177 20.12 -8.87 1.98
C CYS A 177 20.15 -10.05 2.97
N ILE A 178 20.36 -11.28 2.51
CA ILE A 178 20.40 -12.49 3.36
C ILE A 178 21.80 -12.67 3.96
N LEU A 179 21.89 -13.25 5.15
CA LEU A 179 23.16 -13.63 5.77
C LEU A 179 24.00 -14.53 4.82
N PRO A 180 25.31 -14.26 4.64
CA PRO A 180 26.14 -15.01 3.69
C PRO A 180 26.13 -16.53 3.89
N SER A 181 26.14 -16.99 5.15
CA SER A 181 26.06 -18.42 5.48
C SER A 181 24.74 -19.05 5.04
N ARG A 182 23.61 -18.36 5.25
CA ARG A 182 22.28 -18.80 4.82
C ARG A 182 22.16 -18.82 3.30
N LEU A 183 22.63 -17.77 2.63
CA LEU A 183 22.67 -17.71 1.17
C LEU A 183 23.44 -18.89 0.58
N GLN A 184 24.66 -19.16 1.08
CA GLN A 184 25.47 -20.28 0.63
C GLN A 184 24.78 -21.63 0.89
N HIS A 185 24.10 -21.78 2.01
CA HIS A 185 23.33 -22.98 2.31
C HIS A 185 22.20 -23.22 1.28
N GLU A 186 21.43 -22.19 0.91
CA GLU A 186 20.37 -22.33 -0.10
C GLU A 186 20.92 -22.57 -1.51
N LEU A 187 21.99 -21.87 -1.90
CA LEU A 187 22.58 -22.05 -3.24
C LEU A 187 23.20 -23.45 -3.43
N LYS A 188 23.73 -24.06 -2.37
CA LYS A 188 24.24 -25.44 -2.41
C LYS A 188 23.15 -26.47 -2.70
N LYS A 189 21.90 -26.22 -2.29
CA LYS A 189 20.78 -27.13 -2.57
C LYS A 189 20.40 -27.16 -4.05
N VAL A 190 20.64 -26.06 -4.77
CA VAL A 190 20.26 -25.92 -6.18
C VAL A 190 21.44 -25.36 -6.99
N PRO A 191 22.35 -26.22 -7.49
CA PRO A 191 23.56 -25.78 -8.20
C PRO A 191 23.32 -24.88 -9.42
N LYS A 192 22.15 -25.01 -10.08
CA LYS A 192 21.76 -24.10 -11.17
C LYS A 192 21.59 -22.65 -10.67
N LEU A 193 21.00 -22.45 -9.49
CA LEU A 193 20.82 -21.11 -8.90
C LEU A 193 22.17 -20.46 -8.55
N GLN A 194 23.16 -21.24 -8.12
CA GLN A 194 24.52 -20.74 -7.87
C GLN A 194 25.11 -20.07 -9.11
N LYS A 195 24.89 -20.65 -10.31
CA LYS A 195 25.38 -20.07 -11.57
C LYS A 195 24.72 -18.72 -11.86
N PHE A 196 23.39 -18.65 -11.75
CA PHE A 196 22.65 -17.40 -11.93
C PHE A 196 23.04 -16.33 -10.90
N TRP A 197 23.20 -16.74 -9.64
CA TRP A 197 23.63 -15.84 -8.57
C TRP A 197 25.00 -15.22 -8.84
N ASN A 198 25.97 -16.03 -9.28
CA ASN A 198 27.31 -15.53 -9.62
C ASN A 198 27.25 -14.50 -10.77
N LEU A 199 26.38 -14.73 -11.76
CA LEU A 199 26.17 -13.78 -12.86
C LEU A 199 25.52 -12.48 -12.37
N ILE A 200 24.45 -12.58 -11.56
CA ILE A 200 23.76 -11.42 -10.97
C ILE A 200 24.74 -10.57 -10.16
N LYS A 201 25.56 -11.22 -9.32
CA LYS A 201 26.57 -10.53 -8.50
C LYS A 201 27.60 -9.83 -9.39
N LYS A 202 28.16 -10.54 -10.38
CA LYS A 202 29.11 -9.96 -11.34
C LYS A 202 28.53 -8.77 -12.10
N ASN A 203 27.25 -8.81 -12.48
CA ASN A 203 26.59 -7.71 -13.18
C ASN A 203 26.34 -6.52 -12.24
N PHE A 204 26.02 -6.79 -10.97
CA PHE A 204 25.85 -5.75 -9.96
C PHE A 204 27.17 -5.04 -9.63
N ASP A 205 28.27 -5.78 -9.52
CA ASP A 205 29.60 -5.24 -9.23
C ASP A 205 30.13 -4.33 -10.36
N LYS A 206 29.51 -4.36 -11.55
CA LYS A 206 29.79 -3.46 -12.67
C LYS A 206 28.95 -2.18 -12.67
N LEU A 207 27.91 -2.11 -11.84
CA LEU A 207 27.07 -0.91 -11.77
C LEU A 207 27.78 0.15 -10.95
N GLU A 208 27.75 1.38 -11.45
CA GLU A 208 28.36 2.54 -10.79
C GLU A 208 27.34 3.68 -10.61
N GLY A 209 27.63 4.59 -9.68
CA GLY A 209 26.81 5.76 -9.39
C GLY A 209 25.33 5.45 -9.14
N LYS A 210 24.46 6.26 -9.73
CA LYS A 210 22.99 6.21 -9.52
C LYS A 210 22.36 4.85 -9.86
N ALA A 211 22.89 4.12 -10.84
CA ALA A 211 22.36 2.82 -11.22
C ALA A 211 22.62 1.76 -10.14
N SER A 212 23.80 1.81 -9.50
CA SER A 212 24.17 0.93 -8.40
C SER A 212 23.33 1.21 -7.15
N GLU A 213 23.14 2.49 -6.82
CA GLU A 213 22.30 2.94 -5.71
C GLU A 213 20.84 2.51 -5.88
N GLN A 214 20.29 2.69 -7.09
CA GLN A 214 18.93 2.27 -7.41
C GLN A 214 18.76 0.75 -7.26
N ALA A 215 19.64 -0.03 -7.88
CA ALA A 215 19.59 -1.48 -7.80
C ALA A 215 19.76 -1.99 -6.35
N LYS A 216 20.60 -1.33 -5.54
CA LYS A 216 20.73 -1.67 -4.12
C LYS A 216 19.45 -1.36 -3.35
N MET A 217 18.82 -0.22 -3.61
CA MET A 217 17.57 0.19 -2.98
C MET A 217 16.47 -0.84 -3.28
N GLU A 218 16.26 -1.20 -4.54
CA GLU A 218 15.27 -2.18 -4.98
C GLU A 218 15.47 -3.55 -4.34
N ARG A 219 16.70 -4.09 -4.42
CA ARG A 219 17.03 -5.44 -3.93
C ARG A 219 16.97 -5.56 -2.41
N THR A 220 17.10 -4.45 -1.69
CA THR A 220 17.04 -4.45 -0.22
C THR A 220 15.73 -3.90 0.33
N PHE A 221 14.82 -3.44 -0.53
CA PHE A 221 13.58 -2.76 -0.16
C PHE A 221 12.76 -3.57 0.87
N LEU A 222 12.41 -4.82 0.56
CA LEU A 222 11.60 -5.65 1.46
C LEU A 222 12.30 -5.93 2.79
N SER A 223 13.61 -6.14 2.78
CA SER A 223 14.40 -6.32 4.01
C SER A 223 14.43 -5.05 4.86
N ALA A 224 14.59 -3.89 4.23
CA ALA A 224 14.49 -2.60 4.91
C ALA A 224 13.09 -2.37 5.49
N LEU A 225 12.04 -2.74 4.75
CA LEU A 225 10.67 -2.62 5.20
C LEU A 225 10.36 -3.52 6.41
N ILE A 226 10.85 -4.76 6.41
CA ILE A 226 10.75 -5.67 7.56
C ILE A 226 11.47 -5.07 8.78
N LYS A 227 12.68 -4.53 8.61
CA LYS A 227 13.41 -3.88 9.72
C LYS A 227 12.66 -2.69 10.27
N LYS A 228 12.09 -1.86 9.39
CA LYS A 228 11.24 -0.73 9.79
C LYS A 228 10.03 -1.21 10.58
N PHE A 229 9.31 -2.23 10.09
CA PHE A 229 8.18 -2.83 10.80
C PHE A 229 8.58 -3.34 12.18
N LEU A 230 9.70 -4.05 12.32
CA LEU A 230 10.19 -4.53 13.61
C LEU A 230 10.51 -3.37 14.56
N GLY A 231 11.07 -2.26 14.05
CA GLY A 231 11.29 -1.04 14.83
C GLY A 231 9.98 -0.45 15.37
N VAL A 232 8.95 -0.37 14.53
CA VAL A 232 7.61 0.05 14.94
C VAL A 232 7.01 -0.93 15.95
N LEU A 233 7.14 -2.24 15.75
CA LEU A 233 6.62 -3.24 16.67
C LEU A 233 7.24 -3.12 18.07
N VAL A 234 8.56 -2.91 18.14
CA VAL A 234 9.28 -2.74 19.41
C VAL A 234 8.86 -1.45 20.13
N SER A 235 8.47 -0.40 19.42
CA SER A 235 8.02 0.85 20.05
C SER A 235 6.65 0.74 20.74
N ILE A 236 5.85 -0.28 20.42
CA ILE A 236 4.52 -0.53 20.99
C ILE A 236 4.62 -1.30 22.32
N SER A 237 5.55 -0.94 23.22
CA SER A 237 5.87 -1.67 24.46
C SER A 237 4.64 -2.24 25.23
N PRO A 238 4.71 -3.46 25.81
CA PRO A 238 3.58 -4.14 26.48
C PRO A 238 2.91 -3.41 27.65
N ALA A 239 3.50 -2.31 28.15
CA ALA A 239 2.95 -1.53 29.26
C ALA A 239 1.57 -0.91 28.96
N LEU A 240 1.21 -0.73 27.69
CA LEU A 240 -0.12 -0.23 27.28
C LEU A 240 -1.23 -1.30 27.34
N VAL A 241 -0.89 -2.59 27.43
CA VAL A 241 -1.88 -3.68 27.54
C VAL A 241 -2.36 -3.87 28.99
N GLN A 242 -1.55 -3.48 29.98
CA GLN A 242 -1.92 -3.64 31.40
C GLN A 242 -2.95 -2.62 31.90
N HIS A 243 -3.15 -1.49 31.21
CA HIS A 243 -4.16 -0.50 31.58
C HIS A 243 -5.57 -0.79 31.01
N GLY A 244 -5.72 -1.83 30.19
CA GLY A 244 -7.01 -2.31 29.67
C GLY A 244 -7.60 -3.52 30.42
N ALA A 245 -6.82 -4.18 31.27
CA ALA A 245 -7.32 -5.26 32.13
C ALA A 245 -7.65 -4.69 33.51
N GLY A 246 -8.94 -4.42 33.73
CA GLY A 246 -9.45 -4.06 35.06
C GLY A 246 -8.96 -5.05 36.11
N ARG A 247 -8.31 -4.51 37.16
CA ARG A 247 -7.84 -5.25 38.32
C ARG A 247 -8.98 -6.07 38.93
N LEU A 248 -8.79 -7.38 39.08
CA LEU A 248 -9.56 -8.18 40.04
C LEU A 248 -9.08 -7.82 41.47
N PRO A 249 -9.99 -7.63 42.44
CA PRO A 249 -9.61 -7.39 43.83
C PRO A 249 -9.07 -8.68 44.48
N PRO A 250 -8.18 -8.57 45.49
CA PRO A 250 -7.58 -9.75 46.10
C PRO A 250 -8.59 -10.41 47.04
N GLY A 251 -9.00 -11.65 46.75
CA GLY A 251 -9.74 -12.50 47.70
C GLY A 251 -11.03 -13.18 47.21
N GLY A 252 -11.14 -13.60 45.95
CA GLY A 252 -12.26 -14.43 45.46
C GLY A 252 -11.77 -15.73 44.84
N GLU A 253 -12.28 -16.86 45.31
CA GLU A 253 -11.98 -18.21 44.82
C GLU A 253 -12.21 -18.37 43.31
N LEU A 254 -11.35 -19.15 42.64
CA LEU A 254 -11.51 -19.57 41.25
C LEU A 254 -12.68 -20.56 41.13
N PRO A 255 -13.66 -20.35 40.24
CA PRO A 255 -14.66 -21.37 39.95
C PRO A 255 -14.02 -22.52 39.13
N PRO A 256 -14.54 -23.76 39.26
CA PRO A 256 -13.90 -24.94 38.69
C PRO A 256 -14.03 -24.96 37.17
N VAL A 257 -12.99 -25.50 36.53
CA VAL A 257 -12.93 -25.75 35.08
C VAL A 257 -13.95 -26.81 34.70
N GLN A 258 -14.93 -26.46 33.86
CA GLN A 258 -15.79 -27.45 33.20
C GLN A 258 -15.13 -27.97 31.92
N SER A 259 -15.05 -29.29 31.81
CA SER A 259 -14.54 -30.04 30.68
C SER A 259 -15.61 -30.23 29.58
N HIS A 260 -15.15 -30.07 28.33
CA HIS A 260 -15.66 -30.60 27.06
C HIS A 260 -17.15 -30.46 26.68
N ALA A 261 -17.38 -29.83 25.52
CA ALA A 261 -18.27 -30.39 24.50
C ALA A 261 -17.81 -29.96 23.09
N GLU A 262 -17.55 -30.96 22.26
CA GLU A 262 -17.20 -30.88 20.84
C GLU A 262 -18.32 -30.22 20.01
N ARG A 263 -17.95 -29.42 19.01
CA ARG A 263 -18.72 -29.34 17.76
C ARG A 263 -17.77 -29.25 16.57
N GLU A 264 -17.83 -30.31 15.78
CA GLU A 264 -17.24 -30.49 14.47
C GLU A 264 -17.72 -29.43 13.47
N GLY A 265 -16.84 -29.07 12.53
CA GLY A 265 -17.13 -28.15 11.44
C GLY A 265 -15.88 -27.81 10.63
N GLY A 266 -15.03 -28.81 10.37
CA GLY A 266 -13.87 -28.65 9.50
C GLY A 266 -14.27 -28.78 8.03
N SER A 267 -13.87 -27.81 7.21
CA SER A 267 -13.70 -27.99 5.77
C SER A 267 -12.20 -27.94 5.43
N PRO A 268 -11.73 -28.72 4.46
CA PRO A 268 -10.34 -29.17 4.42
C PRO A 268 -9.38 -28.11 3.87
N LEU A 269 -8.18 -28.07 4.46
CA LEU A 269 -7.00 -27.43 3.90
C LEU A 269 -6.68 -28.07 2.54
N LEU A 270 -6.61 -27.25 1.49
CA LEU A 270 -6.14 -27.68 0.18
C LEU A 270 -4.65 -28.07 0.25
N PRO A 271 -4.22 -29.14 -0.46
CA PRO A 271 -2.83 -29.61 -0.39
C PRO A 271 -1.86 -28.66 -1.08
N VAL A 272 -0.72 -28.43 -0.41
CA VAL A 272 0.45 -27.73 -0.94
C VAL A 272 1.21 -28.67 -1.88
N THR A 273 0.84 -28.70 -3.16
CA THR A 273 1.68 -29.26 -4.23
C THR A 273 1.30 -28.65 -5.58
N GLY A 274 2.25 -27.98 -6.24
CA GLY A 274 2.18 -27.75 -7.68
C GLY A 274 2.36 -26.32 -8.17
N HIS A 275 3.48 -25.66 -7.88
CA HIS A 275 3.98 -24.56 -8.72
C HIS A 275 5.51 -24.58 -8.74
N ALA A 276 6.06 -25.58 -9.42
CA ALA A 276 7.46 -25.64 -9.80
C ALA A 276 7.55 -25.78 -11.33
N GLU A 277 7.03 -24.81 -12.08
CA GLU A 277 7.24 -24.75 -13.53
C GLU A 277 6.86 -23.38 -14.14
N VAL A 278 7.56 -22.30 -13.74
CA VAL A 278 7.56 -21.02 -14.49
C VAL A 278 8.97 -20.40 -14.50
N LEU A 279 10.00 -21.22 -14.79
CA LEU A 279 11.39 -20.76 -14.88
C LEU A 279 12.12 -21.22 -16.15
N HIS A 280 11.39 -21.52 -17.23
CA HIS A 280 12.01 -21.98 -18.48
C HIS A 280 11.61 -21.23 -19.76
N ARG A 281 11.06 -20.01 -19.65
CA ARG A 281 10.93 -19.08 -20.79
C ARG A 281 11.06 -17.62 -20.39
N LEU A 282 12.26 -17.21 -19.99
CA LEU A 282 12.84 -15.87 -20.17
C LEU A 282 14.37 -16.04 -20.17
#